data_AF-A0A2A5CLT5-F1
#
_entry.id   AF-A0A2A5CLT5-F1
#
_cell.length_a   1.000
_cell.length_b   1.000
_cell.length_c   1.000
_cell.angle_alpha   90.00
_cell.angle_beta   90.00
_cell.angle_gamma   90.00
#
_symmetry.space_group_name_H-M   'P 1'
#
loop_
_entity.id
_entity.type
_entity.pdbx_description
1 polymer ?
#
loop_
_entity_poly.entity_id
_entity_poly.type
_entity_poly.pdbx_seq_one_letter_code
_entity_poly.pdbx_strand_id
1 'polypeptide(L)'
;MSVYSNSGGGFGSHLFFSHAPDYAEYGLTVFPVGGENGKIPQIKNWRKFGPRTWEKLPSKYENDNIGIVNKTLTIIDIDDPKLFHRCLNRFGDTPIKIQTPGGGFHLWYKSNGEARRIGINGQAVDLLGKGGFAVAPPSIKPAGGCYSFIEGDVTDIPNLPTIKADALPDPINNTTTKQGKSGTRNNSLFKFCLKAARGVKSENELAEIALTESAEFNQPLDVEEVYKIVQSAWDYEISGKNLTGRNTILIETEIFEKLVGQPEAFYLMTFLTKNHAGLRDIFFIDQEKVCPLIGIKDPKTIRKAIQNLIDKRLLQYVGKGGISGKSKQYRMMTL
;
A
#
# COMPACT_ATOMS: atom_id res chain seq x y z
N MET A 1 -27.75 -19.23 -30.87
CA MET A 1 -28.30 -18.06 -31.59
C MET A 1 -29.22 -17.30 -30.66
N SER A 2 -29.27 -15.99 -30.85
CA SER A 2 -30.17 -15.02 -30.20
C SER A 2 -29.53 -14.20 -29.07
N VAL A 3 -28.60 -13.30 -29.40
CA VAL A 3 -28.71 -11.85 -29.70
C VAL A 3 -28.44 -11.01 -28.45
N TYR A 4 -27.21 -10.52 -28.34
CA TYR A 4 -26.90 -9.27 -27.63
C TYR A 4 -27.55 -8.13 -28.42
N SER A 5 -28.68 -7.62 -27.94
CA SER A 5 -29.26 -6.37 -28.45
C SER A 5 -28.65 -5.20 -27.69
N ASN A 6 -27.82 -4.45 -28.41
CA ASN A 6 -27.35 -3.12 -28.04
C ASN A 6 -28.57 -2.17 -28.03
N SER A 7 -28.98 -1.72 -26.84
CA SER A 7 -29.96 -0.65 -26.69
C SER A 7 -29.37 0.43 -25.80
N GLY A 8 -28.91 1.51 -26.44
CA GLY A 8 -28.63 2.78 -25.79
C GLY A 8 -29.90 3.30 -25.13
N GLY A 9 -29.92 3.27 -23.80
CA GLY A 9 -30.87 3.94 -22.94
C GLY A 9 -30.12 4.36 -21.69
N GLY A 10 -30.17 5.65 -21.33
CA GLY A 10 -29.55 6.15 -20.10
C GLY A 10 -30.15 5.45 -18.88
N PHE A 11 -29.43 4.47 -18.34
CA PHE A 11 -29.73 3.90 -17.04
C PHE A 11 -29.22 4.86 -15.97
N GLY A 12 -30.14 5.46 -15.20
CA GLY A 12 -29.80 6.17 -13.97
C GLY A 12 -28.98 5.24 -13.08
N SER A 13 -27.74 5.61 -12.79
CA SER A 13 -26.75 4.73 -12.18
C SER A 13 -26.97 4.60 -10.68
N HIS A 14 -28.06 3.95 -10.24
CA HIS A 14 -28.33 3.63 -8.83
C HIS A 14 -27.37 2.56 -8.29
N LEU A 15 -26.06 2.83 -8.32
CA LEU A 15 -24.99 1.87 -8.05
C LEU A 15 -25.12 1.24 -6.66
N PHE A 16 -25.35 2.03 -5.61
CA PHE A 16 -25.47 1.50 -4.25
C PHE A 16 -26.71 0.61 -4.11
N PHE A 17 -27.89 1.10 -4.49
CA PHE A 17 -29.13 0.34 -4.28
C PHE A 17 -29.33 -0.84 -5.22
N SER A 18 -28.73 -0.82 -6.41
CA SER A 18 -28.76 -1.96 -7.32
C SER A 18 -27.92 -3.14 -6.81
N HIS A 19 -26.89 -2.88 -6.01
CA HIS A 19 -25.90 -3.91 -5.64
C HIS A 19 -25.75 -4.17 -4.13
N ALA A 20 -26.25 -3.27 -3.28
CA ALA A 20 -26.37 -3.53 -1.84
C ALA A 20 -27.07 -4.86 -1.50
N PRO A 21 -28.17 -5.27 -2.19
CA PRO A 21 -28.80 -6.57 -1.98
C PRO A 21 -27.84 -7.75 -2.19
N ASP A 22 -27.03 -7.70 -3.26
CA ASP A 22 -26.12 -8.79 -3.66
C ASP A 22 -25.17 -9.17 -2.53
N TYR A 23 -24.66 -8.18 -1.79
CA TYR A 23 -23.79 -8.41 -0.64
C TYR A 23 -24.55 -8.75 0.64
N ALA A 24 -25.70 -8.10 0.86
CA ALA A 24 -26.51 -8.27 2.05
C ALA A 24 -27.14 -9.67 2.14
N GLU A 25 -27.48 -10.28 1.00
CA GLU A 25 -28.01 -11.64 0.90
C GLU A 25 -27.05 -12.67 1.50
N TYR A 26 -25.74 -12.48 1.30
CA TYR A 26 -24.69 -13.32 1.89
C TYR A 26 -24.24 -12.85 3.28
N GLY A 27 -25.05 -12.04 3.96
CA GLY A 27 -24.85 -11.64 5.35
C GLY A 27 -23.82 -10.53 5.57
N LEU A 28 -23.34 -9.86 4.51
CA LEU A 28 -22.44 -8.73 4.66
C LEU A 28 -23.20 -7.46 5.03
N THR A 29 -22.55 -6.62 5.83
CA THR A 29 -23.09 -5.30 6.20
C THR A 29 -22.58 -4.26 5.23
N VAL A 30 -23.48 -3.67 4.45
CA VAL A 30 -23.15 -2.66 3.43
C VAL A 30 -23.55 -1.25 3.84
N PHE A 31 -22.84 -0.25 3.33
CA PHE A 31 -23.13 1.17 3.56
C PHE A 31 -22.58 2.05 2.43
N PRO A 32 -23.15 3.25 2.21
CA PRO A 32 -22.74 4.13 1.12
C PRO A 32 -21.39 4.81 1.39
N VAL A 33 -20.57 4.86 0.34
CA VAL A 33 -19.21 5.42 0.33
C VAL A 33 -19.07 6.38 -0.86
N GLY A 34 -18.34 7.47 -0.72
CA GLY A 34 -18.26 8.51 -1.75
C GLY A 34 -17.15 9.52 -1.47
N GLY A 35 -17.41 10.79 -1.78
CA GLY A 35 -16.48 11.90 -1.66
C GLY A 35 -15.40 11.92 -2.75
N GLU A 36 -14.46 12.86 -2.66
CA GLU A 36 -13.48 13.16 -3.72
C GLU A 36 -12.62 11.96 -4.14
N ASN A 37 -12.38 11.01 -3.22
CA ASN A 37 -11.61 9.80 -3.49
C ASN A 37 -12.49 8.55 -3.70
N GLY A 38 -13.82 8.66 -3.57
CA GLY A 38 -14.77 7.55 -3.67
C GLY A 38 -14.68 6.52 -2.53
N LYS A 39 -14.00 6.84 -1.43
CA LYS A 39 -13.70 5.94 -0.30
C LYS A 39 -14.15 6.47 1.08
N ILE A 40 -14.85 7.61 1.14
CA ILE A 40 -15.29 8.23 2.39
C ILE A 40 -16.71 7.74 2.76
N PRO A 41 -16.95 7.17 3.95
CA PRO A 41 -18.30 6.83 4.41
C PRO A 41 -19.24 8.04 4.37
N GLN A 42 -20.38 7.93 3.69
CA GLN A 42 -21.34 9.04 3.53
C GLN A 42 -22.39 9.10 4.65
N ILE A 43 -22.30 8.16 5.61
CA ILE A 43 -23.23 8.06 6.73
C ILE A 43 -22.48 7.77 8.03
N LYS A 44 -22.92 8.36 9.14
CA LYS A 44 -22.36 8.11 10.48
C LYS A 44 -22.80 6.74 11.00
N ASN A 45 -22.07 6.21 11.99
CA ASN A 45 -22.42 4.96 12.69
C ASN A 45 -22.55 3.70 11.81
N TRP A 46 -22.03 3.71 10.58
CA TRP A 46 -22.04 2.58 9.64
C TRP A 46 -21.49 1.28 10.26
N ARG A 47 -20.54 1.36 11.20
CA ARG A 47 -20.01 0.20 11.96
C ARG A 47 -21.07 -0.57 12.75
N LYS A 48 -22.15 0.10 13.16
CA LYS A 48 -23.26 -0.48 13.93
C LYS A 48 -24.34 -1.11 13.05
N PHE A 49 -24.27 -0.93 11.72
CA PHE A 49 -25.29 -1.44 10.80
C PHE A 49 -25.37 -2.97 10.82
N GLY A 50 -26.57 -3.51 10.63
CA GLY A 50 -26.75 -4.92 10.31
C GLY A 50 -26.83 -5.12 8.79
N PRO A 51 -26.86 -6.38 8.32
CA PRO A 51 -26.92 -6.71 6.89
C PRO A 51 -28.09 -6.07 6.14
N ARG A 52 -29.23 -5.79 6.81
CA ARG A 52 -30.42 -5.17 6.21
C ARG A 52 -30.60 -3.69 6.52
N THR A 53 -29.63 -3.04 7.18
CA THR A 53 -29.77 -1.61 7.51
C THR A 53 -29.82 -0.71 6.27
N TRP A 54 -29.23 -1.16 5.15
CA TRP A 54 -29.22 -0.41 3.88
C TRP A 54 -30.63 -0.17 3.32
N GLU A 55 -31.60 -1.07 3.57
CA GLU A 55 -32.98 -0.98 3.09
C GLU A 55 -33.70 0.31 3.58
N LYS A 56 -33.23 0.89 4.68
CA LYS A 56 -33.81 2.09 5.31
C LYS A 56 -33.08 3.38 4.95
N LEU A 57 -32.07 3.31 4.09
CA LEU A 57 -31.28 4.48 3.75
C LEU A 57 -32.04 5.40 2.77
N PRO A 58 -31.92 6.73 2.89
CA PRO A 58 -32.53 7.67 1.95
C PRO A 58 -32.00 7.52 0.52
N SER A 59 -32.83 7.83 -0.48
CA SER A 59 -32.49 7.74 -1.91
C SER A 59 -31.33 8.60 -2.37
N LYS A 60 -30.96 9.64 -1.62
CA LYS A 60 -29.76 10.43 -1.93
C LYS A 60 -28.46 9.61 -2.00
N TYR A 61 -28.43 8.42 -1.42
CA TYR A 61 -27.29 7.50 -1.42
C TYR A 61 -27.33 6.48 -2.56
N GLU A 62 -28.34 6.54 -3.43
CA GLU A 62 -28.57 5.53 -4.48
C GLU A 62 -27.39 5.36 -5.45
N ASN A 63 -26.64 6.44 -5.72
CA ASN A 63 -25.52 6.46 -6.67
C ASN A 63 -24.14 6.30 -5.99
N ASP A 64 -24.10 6.15 -4.66
CA ASP A 64 -22.83 6.03 -3.92
C ASP A 64 -22.13 4.70 -4.18
N ASN A 65 -20.83 4.64 -3.89
CA ASN A 65 -20.07 3.40 -3.85
C ASN A 65 -20.49 2.52 -2.66
N ILE A 66 -20.07 1.26 -2.73
CA ILE A 66 -20.42 0.22 -1.78
C ILE A 66 -19.25 -0.01 -0.82
N GLY A 67 -19.47 0.32 0.46
CA GLY A 67 -18.60 -0.09 1.56
C GLY A 67 -19.12 -1.34 2.23
N ILE A 68 -18.21 -2.25 2.58
CA ILE A 68 -18.49 -3.47 3.36
C ILE A 68 -17.83 -3.36 4.72
N VAL A 69 -18.58 -3.53 5.80
CA VAL A 69 -18.02 -3.60 7.15
C VAL A 69 -17.39 -4.97 7.37
N ASN A 70 -16.13 -5.00 7.81
CA ASN A 70 -15.39 -6.22 8.07
C ASN A 70 -15.80 -6.81 9.43
N LYS A 71 -17.03 -7.32 9.52
CA LYS A 71 -17.57 -8.01 10.70
C LYS A 71 -17.30 -9.51 10.65
N THR A 72 -17.54 -10.09 9.48
CA THR A 72 -17.38 -11.52 9.18
C THR A 72 -16.23 -11.78 8.20
N LEU A 73 -15.60 -10.72 7.70
CA LEU A 73 -14.51 -10.78 6.73
C LEU A 73 -13.19 -10.28 7.32
N THR A 74 -12.10 -10.88 6.85
CA THR A 74 -10.75 -10.36 6.95
C THR A 74 -10.25 -10.16 5.52
N ILE A 75 -9.78 -8.95 5.19
CA ILE A 75 -9.36 -8.62 3.83
C ILE A 75 -7.87 -8.30 3.83
N ILE A 76 -7.11 -8.91 2.93
CA ILE A 76 -5.73 -8.52 2.65
C ILE A 76 -5.76 -7.55 1.46
N ASP A 77 -5.44 -6.29 1.73
CA ASP A 77 -5.38 -5.19 0.75
C ASP A 77 -3.92 -5.00 0.31
N ILE A 78 -3.66 -5.19 -0.98
CA ILE A 78 -2.35 -5.25 -1.59
C ILE A 78 -2.22 -4.06 -2.53
N ASP A 79 -1.51 -3.03 -2.09
CA ASP A 79 -1.30 -1.82 -2.89
C ASP A 79 -0.22 -2.02 -3.97
N ASP A 80 0.80 -2.84 -3.70
CA ASP A 80 1.84 -3.21 -4.67
C ASP A 80 1.49 -4.54 -5.38
N PRO A 81 1.09 -4.53 -6.66
CA PRO A 81 0.69 -5.72 -7.41
C PRO A 81 1.75 -6.83 -7.41
N LYS A 82 3.03 -6.49 -7.26
CA LYS A 82 4.14 -7.45 -7.22
C LYS A 82 4.09 -8.38 -6.00
N LEU A 83 3.34 -8.00 -4.96
CA LEU A 83 3.20 -8.78 -3.73
C LEU A 83 2.07 -9.81 -3.78
N PHE A 84 1.27 -9.85 -4.85
CA PHE A 84 0.09 -10.71 -4.97
C PHE A 84 0.36 -12.19 -4.67
N HIS A 85 1.26 -12.83 -5.42
CA HIS A 85 1.59 -14.25 -5.21
C HIS A 85 2.25 -14.51 -3.84
N ARG A 86 3.02 -13.55 -3.33
CA ARG A 86 3.62 -13.64 -1.99
C ARG A 86 2.53 -13.65 -0.92
N CYS A 87 1.50 -12.83 -1.08
CA CYS A 87 0.37 -12.78 -0.17
C CYS A 87 -0.45 -14.07 -0.23
N LEU A 88 -0.73 -14.64 -1.41
CA LEU A 88 -1.41 -15.94 -1.53
C LEU A 88 -0.62 -17.06 -0.83
N ASN A 89 0.70 -17.11 -1.05
CA ASN A 89 1.55 -18.10 -0.38
C ASN A 89 1.55 -17.93 1.15
N ARG A 90 1.51 -16.69 1.64
CA ARG A 90 1.56 -16.37 3.07
C ARG A 90 0.22 -16.55 3.78
N PHE A 91 -0.86 -15.99 3.23
CA PHE A 91 -2.17 -15.94 3.87
C PHE A 91 -3.05 -17.13 3.47
N GLY A 92 -2.70 -17.88 2.42
CA GLY A 92 -3.56 -18.90 1.83
C GLY A 92 -4.18 -18.40 0.54
N ASP A 93 -4.59 -19.33 -0.33
CA ASP A 93 -5.42 -18.99 -1.48
C ASP A 93 -6.87 -18.76 -1.03
N THR A 94 -7.63 -18.00 -1.81
CA THR A 94 -9.04 -17.68 -1.53
C THR A 94 -9.83 -17.51 -2.83
N PRO A 95 -11.10 -17.93 -2.88
CA PRO A 95 -11.90 -17.85 -4.11
C PRO A 95 -12.19 -16.40 -4.55
N ILE A 96 -12.31 -15.45 -3.62
CA ILE A 96 -12.65 -14.06 -3.94
C ILE A 96 -11.39 -13.21 -4.03
N LYS A 97 -11.08 -12.79 -5.26
CA LYS A 97 -9.97 -11.87 -5.58
C LYS A 97 -10.52 -10.69 -6.35
N ILE A 98 -10.25 -9.48 -5.86
CA ILE A 98 -10.76 -8.24 -6.44
C ILE A 98 -9.58 -7.38 -6.88
N GLN A 99 -9.63 -6.86 -8.09
CA GLN A 99 -8.68 -5.83 -8.53
C GLN A 99 -9.20 -4.45 -8.12
N THR A 100 -8.31 -3.63 -7.57
CA THR A 100 -8.63 -2.25 -7.20
C THR A 100 -8.36 -1.31 -8.38
N PRO A 101 -9.02 -0.13 -8.46
CA PRO A 101 -8.76 0.85 -9.52
C PRO A 101 -7.30 1.32 -9.61
N GLY A 102 -6.52 1.18 -8.52
CA GLY A 102 -5.11 1.53 -8.48
C GLY A 102 -4.18 0.45 -9.03
N GLY A 103 -4.71 -0.69 -9.47
CA GLY A 103 -3.96 -1.85 -9.94
C GLY A 103 -3.61 -2.88 -8.85
N GLY A 104 -3.83 -2.54 -7.58
CA GLY A 104 -3.69 -3.44 -6.43
C GLY A 104 -4.80 -4.49 -6.33
N PHE A 105 -4.83 -5.23 -5.22
CA PHE A 105 -5.77 -6.34 -5.04
C PHE A 105 -6.34 -6.41 -3.63
N HIS A 106 -7.61 -6.81 -3.51
CA HIS A 106 -8.17 -7.32 -2.26
C HIS A 106 -8.31 -8.84 -2.34
N LEU A 107 -7.84 -9.54 -1.31
CA LEU A 107 -8.09 -10.97 -1.08
C LEU A 107 -9.02 -11.10 0.12
N TRP A 108 -10.19 -11.71 -0.06
CA TRP A 108 -11.19 -11.81 1.01
C TRP A 108 -11.07 -13.16 1.72
N TYR A 109 -11.21 -13.16 3.04
CA TYR A 109 -11.18 -14.36 3.87
C TYR A 109 -12.30 -14.28 4.89
N LYS A 110 -12.73 -15.43 5.39
CA LYS A 110 -13.58 -15.51 6.58
C LYS A 110 -12.76 -15.01 7.77
N SER A 111 -13.36 -14.12 8.56
CA SER A 111 -12.70 -13.61 9.75
C SER A 111 -12.58 -14.71 10.81
N ASN A 112 -11.40 -14.82 11.41
CA ASN A 112 -11.16 -15.56 12.65
C ASN A 112 -10.86 -14.60 13.82
N GLY A 113 -11.36 -13.35 13.74
CA GLY A 113 -11.17 -12.33 14.76
C GLY A 113 -9.92 -11.47 14.57
N GLU A 114 -9.29 -11.49 13.39
CA GLU A 114 -8.10 -10.70 13.10
C GLU A 114 -8.37 -9.20 13.29
N ALA A 115 -7.42 -8.51 13.92
CA ALA A 115 -7.45 -7.06 14.06
C ALA A 115 -6.79 -6.39 12.84
N ARG A 116 -7.16 -5.15 12.54
CA ARG A 116 -6.51 -4.37 11.48
C ARG A 116 -4.99 -4.26 11.71
N ARG A 117 -4.20 -4.52 10.67
CA ARG A 117 -2.74 -4.31 10.62
C ARG A 117 -2.40 -3.55 9.35
N ILE A 118 -1.62 -2.48 9.46
CA ILE A 118 -1.22 -1.65 8.31
C ILE A 118 0.26 -1.88 8.06
N GLY A 119 0.65 -2.03 6.80
CA GLY A 119 2.04 -2.18 6.40
C GLY A 119 2.71 -3.44 6.96
N ILE A 120 2.09 -4.61 6.73
CA ILE A 120 2.57 -5.89 7.26
C ILE A 120 4.02 -6.11 6.84
N ASN A 121 4.92 -6.27 7.82
CA ASN A 121 6.37 -6.39 7.63
C ASN A 121 6.98 -5.22 6.82
N GLY A 122 6.43 -4.01 6.95
CA GLY A 122 6.90 -2.82 6.23
C GLY A 122 6.58 -2.81 4.73
N GLN A 123 5.76 -3.75 4.25
CA GLN A 123 5.34 -3.83 2.85
C GLN A 123 4.06 -3.03 2.62
N ALA A 124 3.74 -2.71 1.37
CA ALA A 124 2.49 -2.08 0.96
C ALA A 124 1.33 -3.11 0.96
N VAL A 125 1.10 -3.73 2.11
CA VAL A 125 0.08 -4.76 2.36
C VAL A 125 -0.59 -4.48 3.71
N ASP A 126 -1.91 -4.32 3.68
CA ASP A 126 -2.75 -4.10 4.84
C ASP A 126 -3.64 -5.32 5.09
N LEU A 127 -3.89 -5.64 6.36
CA LEU A 127 -4.96 -6.53 6.78
C LEU A 127 -6.08 -5.68 7.36
N LEU A 128 -7.21 -5.67 6.69
CA LEU A 128 -8.43 -4.99 7.08
C LEU A 128 -9.29 -5.98 7.88
N GLY A 129 -9.08 -6.01 9.19
CA GLY A 129 -9.78 -6.91 10.11
C GLY A 129 -11.00 -6.27 10.76
N LYS A 130 -11.39 -6.82 11.92
CA LYS A 130 -12.58 -6.42 12.68
C LYS A 130 -12.71 -4.90 12.84
N GLY A 131 -13.87 -4.36 12.45
CA GLY A 131 -14.22 -2.94 12.63
C GLY A 131 -13.66 -2.00 11.55
N GLY A 132 -12.87 -2.53 10.61
CA GLY A 132 -12.54 -1.86 9.36
C GLY A 132 -13.66 -1.98 8.33
N PHE A 133 -13.41 -1.44 7.15
CA PHE A 133 -14.22 -1.64 5.96
C PHE A 133 -13.34 -1.74 4.73
N ALA A 134 -13.89 -2.26 3.64
CA ALA A 134 -13.34 -2.15 2.30
C ALA A 134 -14.40 -1.62 1.34
N VAL A 135 -13.95 -1.01 0.24
CA VAL A 135 -14.81 -0.70 -0.90
C VAL A 135 -14.91 -1.95 -1.78
N ALA A 136 -16.12 -2.29 -2.21
CA ALA A 136 -16.41 -3.51 -2.95
C ALA A 136 -16.89 -3.24 -4.39
N PRO A 137 -16.73 -4.20 -5.32
CA PRO A 137 -17.30 -4.11 -6.66
C PRO A 137 -18.81 -3.81 -6.68
N PRO A 138 -19.35 -3.19 -7.72
CA PRO A 138 -18.67 -2.59 -8.87
C PRO A 138 -18.29 -1.11 -8.63
N SER A 139 -18.01 -0.71 -7.38
CA SER A 139 -17.70 0.70 -7.02
C SER A 139 -16.67 1.35 -7.94
N ILE A 140 -16.86 2.64 -8.22
CA ILE A 140 -16.10 3.39 -9.22
C ILE A 140 -15.30 4.51 -8.53
N LYS A 141 -14.04 4.70 -8.95
CA LYS A 141 -13.24 5.83 -8.46
C LYS A 141 -13.55 7.09 -9.29
N PRO A 142 -13.64 8.29 -8.70
CA PRO A 142 -13.90 9.53 -9.45
C PRO A 142 -12.89 9.79 -10.59
N ALA A 143 -11.63 9.40 -10.41
CA ALA A 143 -10.57 9.51 -11.42
C ALA A 143 -10.65 8.44 -12.53
N GLY A 144 -11.67 7.58 -12.54
CA GLY A 144 -11.80 6.44 -13.44
C GLY A 144 -11.31 5.12 -12.84
N GLY A 145 -11.78 4.02 -13.43
CA GLY A 145 -11.54 2.65 -12.96
C GLY A 145 -12.56 2.19 -11.91
N CYS A 146 -12.75 0.87 -11.83
CA CYS A 146 -13.69 0.24 -10.89
C CYS A 146 -13.02 -0.86 -10.08
N TYR A 147 -13.64 -1.18 -8.95
CA TYR A 147 -13.37 -2.42 -8.25
C TYR A 147 -14.05 -3.55 -9.03
N SER A 148 -13.31 -4.60 -9.38
CA SER A 148 -13.83 -5.73 -10.16
C SER A 148 -13.41 -7.05 -9.54
N PHE A 149 -14.33 -8.02 -9.51
CA PHE A 149 -13.96 -9.41 -9.27
C PHE A 149 -13.11 -9.91 -10.45
N ILE A 150 -11.92 -10.41 -10.15
CA ILE A 150 -11.05 -11.08 -11.14
C ILE A 150 -11.09 -12.60 -10.95
N GLU A 151 -11.55 -13.05 -9.79
CA GLU A 151 -11.84 -14.45 -9.47
C GLU A 151 -12.93 -14.49 -8.38
N GLY A 152 -13.83 -15.47 -8.52
CA GLY A 152 -15.00 -15.64 -7.66
C GLY A 152 -16.00 -14.48 -7.75
N ASP A 153 -17.02 -14.55 -6.90
CA ASP A 153 -17.98 -13.47 -6.69
C ASP A 153 -18.61 -13.54 -5.29
N VAL A 154 -19.68 -12.78 -5.03
CA VAL A 154 -20.36 -12.77 -3.73
C VAL A 154 -20.92 -14.15 -3.33
N THR A 155 -21.20 -15.04 -4.28
CA THR A 155 -21.73 -16.39 -3.99
C THR A 155 -20.71 -17.28 -3.28
N ASP A 156 -19.42 -16.95 -3.34
CA ASP A 156 -18.34 -17.68 -2.67
C ASP A 156 -18.17 -17.30 -1.18
N ILE A 157 -18.85 -16.24 -0.71
CA ILE A 157 -18.74 -15.75 0.68
C ILE A 157 -18.94 -16.86 1.73
N PRO A 158 -19.93 -17.76 1.63
CA PRO A 158 -20.13 -18.83 2.60
C PRO A 158 -18.94 -19.81 2.70
N ASN A 159 -18.14 -19.93 1.64
CA ASN A 159 -17.06 -20.90 1.50
C ASN A 159 -15.66 -20.30 1.72
N LEU A 160 -15.59 -19.04 2.16
CA LEU A 160 -14.31 -18.38 2.37
C LEU A 160 -13.45 -19.10 3.43
N PRO A 161 -12.18 -19.39 3.13
CA PRO A 161 -11.24 -19.89 4.14
C PRO A 161 -10.87 -18.78 5.12
N THR A 162 -10.41 -19.15 6.30
CA THR A 162 -9.63 -18.24 7.15
C THR A 162 -8.21 -18.10 6.59
N ILE A 163 -7.49 -17.03 6.94
CA ILE A 163 -6.06 -16.97 6.62
C ILE A 163 -5.30 -18.10 7.35
N LYS A 164 -4.13 -18.49 6.83
CA LYS A 164 -3.25 -19.47 7.48
C LYS A 164 -2.91 -19.03 8.92
N ALA A 165 -2.91 -19.98 9.85
CA ALA A 165 -2.74 -19.70 11.28
C ALA A 165 -1.39 -19.04 11.61
N ASP A 166 -0.34 -19.35 10.85
CA ASP A 166 1.02 -18.83 10.96
C ASP A 166 1.29 -17.61 10.05
N ALA A 167 0.27 -17.12 9.32
CA ALA A 167 0.44 -16.01 8.38
C ALA A 167 0.83 -14.70 9.07
N LEU A 168 0.43 -14.56 10.34
CA LEU A 168 0.70 -13.41 11.17
C LEU A 168 1.85 -13.77 12.12
N PRO A 169 2.87 -12.91 12.24
CA PRO A 169 3.91 -13.16 13.23
C PRO A 169 3.26 -13.27 14.60
N ASP A 170 3.71 -14.27 15.37
CA ASP A 170 3.37 -14.42 16.79
C ASP A 170 3.57 -13.07 17.49
N PRO A 171 2.73 -12.74 18.48
CA PRO A 171 2.96 -11.56 19.28
C PRO A 171 4.29 -11.73 20.02
N ILE A 172 5.38 -11.19 19.44
CA ILE A 172 6.66 -11.12 20.11
C ILE A 172 6.42 -10.43 21.46
N ASN A 173 6.77 -11.17 22.51
CA ASN A 173 6.81 -10.74 23.91
C ASN A 173 7.56 -9.41 24.03
N ASN A 174 6.84 -8.29 23.98
CA ASN A 174 7.22 -7.10 24.70
C ASN A 174 6.37 -7.07 25.96
N THR A 175 6.92 -7.66 27.01
CA THR A 175 6.52 -7.44 28.39
C THR A 175 6.54 -5.94 28.69
N THR A 176 5.39 -5.29 28.58
CA THR A 176 4.96 -4.24 29.50
C THR A 176 3.44 -4.17 29.49
N THR A 177 2.86 -4.62 30.59
CA THR A 177 1.44 -4.53 30.89
C THR A 177 1.03 -3.07 31.08
N LYS A 178 0.03 -2.58 30.33
CA LYS A 178 -1.28 -2.08 30.80
C LYS A 178 -1.90 -1.02 29.86
N GLN A 179 -3.20 -1.25 29.58
CA GLN A 179 -4.23 -0.33 29.08
C GLN A 179 -4.12 0.25 27.63
N GLY A 180 -5.03 -0.23 26.76
CA GLY A 180 -5.66 0.52 25.67
C GLY A 180 -4.79 0.94 24.47
N LYS A 181 -4.46 0.01 23.55
CA LYS A 181 -3.87 0.22 22.19
C LYS A 181 -3.40 1.67 21.86
N SER A 182 -2.36 2.16 22.52
CA SER A 182 -1.73 3.48 22.25
C SER A 182 -0.84 3.43 21.00
N GLY A 183 -0.12 2.31 20.76
CA GLY A 183 0.89 2.23 19.68
C GLY A 183 0.41 2.41 18.23
N THR A 184 -0.84 2.05 17.87
CA THR A 184 -1.33 2.24 16.49
C THR A 184 -1.71 3.69 16.19
N ARG A 185 -2.30 4.39 17.18
CA ARG A 185 -2.70 5.80 17.06
C ARG A 185 -1.46 6.69 17.06
N ASN A 186 -0.50 6.39 17.93
CA ASN A 186 0.76 7.12 17.98
C ASN A 186 1.52 7.00 16.66
N ASN A 187 1.58 5.79 16.08
CA ASN A 187 2.22 5.58 14.79
C ASN A 187 1.49 6.30 13.64
N SER A 188 0.15 6.31 13.65
CA SER A 188 -0.65 7.07 12.67
C SER A 188 -0.39 8.57 12.78
N LEU A 189 -0.46 9.13 13.98
CA LEU A 189 -0.21 10.55 14.20
C LEU A 189 1.25 10.92 13.90
N PHE A 190 2.20 10.03 14.22
CA PHE A 190 3.62 10.24 13.90
C PHE A 190 3.86 10.31 12.39
N LYS A 191 3.28 9.39 11.60
CA LYS A 191 3.37 9.44 10.13
C LYS A 191 2.71 10.69 9.55
N PHE A 192 1.57 11.10 10.11
CA PHE A 192 0.93 12.35 9.75
C PHE A 192 1.86 13.55 10.02
N CYS A 193 2.45 13.60 11.22
CA CYS A 193 3.38 14.65 11.61
C CYS A 193 4.63 14.68 10.70
N LEU A 194 5.22 13.53 10.34
CA LEU A 194 6.33 13.48 9.39
C LEU A 194 5.97 14.05 8.01
N LYS A 195 4.71 13.88 7.56
CA LYS A 195 4.25 14.46 6.29
C LYS A 195 4.01 15.97 6.43
N ALA A 196 3.40 16.41 7.52
CA ALA A 196 3.04 17.79 7.78
C ALA A 196 4.24 18.70 8.13
N ALA A 197 5.27 18.15 8.80
CA ALA A 197 6.45 18.87 9.29
C ALA A 197 7.15 19.72 8.22
N ARG A 198 7.07 19.31 6.94
CA ARG A 198 7.68 20.02 5.81
C ARG A 198 6.94 21.30 5.40
N GLY A 199 5.65 21.39 5.72
CA GLY A 199 4.78 22.51 5.35
C GLY A 199 4.71 23.61 6.42
N VAL A 200 5.29 23.37 7.59
CA VAL A 200 5.24 24.25 8.75
C VAL A 200 6.63 24.80 9.07
N LYS A 201 6.68 25.92 9.80
CA LYS A 201 7.92 26.63 10.14
C LYS A 201 8.38 26.38 11.57
N SER A 202 7.54 25.78 12.41
CA SER A 202 7.85 25.53 13.82
C SER A 202 7.18 24.26 14.35
N GLU A 203 7.73 23.74 15.46
CA GLU A 203 7.14 22.64 16.22
C GLU A 203 5.72 22.98 16.73
N ASN A 204 5.48 24.26 17.09
CA ASN A 204 4.18 24.72 17.55
C ASN A 204 3.12 24.64 16.45
N GLU A 205 3.45 25.08 15.23
CA GLU A 205 2.56 24.93 14.07
C GLU A 205 2.29 23.45 13.76
N LEU A 206 3.30 22.57 13.92
CA LEU A 206 3.09 21.12 13.78
C LEU A 206 2.16 20.57 14.87
N ALA A 207 2.28 21.07 16.10
CA ALA A 207 1.46 20.65 17.23
C ALA A 207 -0.02 21.02 17.05
N GLU A 208 -0.33 22.22 16.56
CA GLU A 208 -1.71 22.66 16.29
C GLU A 208 -2.41 21.73 15.30
N ILE A 209 -1.71 21.39 14.21
CA ILE A 209 -2.24 20.51 13.17
C ILE A 209 -2.36 19.07 13.70
N ALA A 210 -1.40 18.61 14.51
CA ALA A 210 -1.43 17.27 15.11
C ALA A 210 -2.53 17.10 16.18
N LEU A 211 -2.80 18.14 16.98
CA LEU A 211 -3.91 18.15 17.93
C LEU A 211 -5.26 18.06 17.22
N THR A 212 -5.40 18.78 16.11
CA THR A 212 -6.59 18.72 15.25
C THR A 212 -6.79 17.32 14.67
N GLU A 213 -5.73 16.72 14.12
CA GLU A 213 -5.77 15.35 13.57
C GLU A 213 -6.06 14.29 14.65
N SER A 214 -5.47 14.43 15.84
CA SER A 214 -5.69 13.52 16.98
C SER A 214 -7.12 13.57 17.49
N ALA A 215 -7.77 14.73 17.47
CA ALA A 215 -9.16 14.90 17.89
C ALA A 215 -10.15 14.08 17.03
N GLU A 216 -9.80 13.80 15.78
CA GLU A 216 -10.59 12.97 14.85
C GLU A 216 -10.44 11.46 15.11
N PHE A 217 -9.55 11.04 16.02
CA PHE A 217 -9.40 9.64 16.37
C PHE A 217 -10.60 9.14 17.18
N ASN A 218 -10.99 7.86 16.99
CA ASN A 218 -12.12 7.25 17.74
C ASN A 218 -11.98 7.37 19.26
N GLN A 219 -10.74 7.51 19.75
CA GLN A 219 -10.40 7.99 21.08
C GLN A 219 -9.22 8.96 20.91
N PRO A 220 -9.42 10.27 21.12
CA PRO A 220 -8.36 11.26 21.04
C PRO A 220 -7.18 10.84 21.93
N LEU A 221 -5.96 11.11 21.46
CA LEU A 221 -4.78 10.97 22.31
C LEU A 221 -4.78 12.08 23.35
N ASP A 222 -4.16 11.80 24.50
CA ASP A 222 -3.92 12.83 25.49
C ASP A 222 -3.03 13.93 24.89
N VAL A 223 -3.24 15.18 25.32
CA VAL A 223 -2.52 16.34 24.80
C VAL A 223 -1.00 16.17 24.99
N GLU A 224 -0.55 15.63 26.12
CA GLU A 224 0.88 15.36 26.36
C GLU A 224 1.41 14.26 25.44
N GLU A 225 0.59 13.26 25.10
CA GLU A 225 0.95 12.19 24.17
C GLU A 225 1.10 12.72 22.74
N VAL A 226 0.22 13.65 22.32
CA VAL A 226 0.35 14.36 21.04
C VAL A 226 1.64 15.17 20.98
N TYR A 227 1.97 15.95 22.01
CA TYR A 227 3.20 16.73 22.04
C TYR A 227 4.46 15.86 21.94
N LYS A 228 4.49 14.70 22.60
CA LYS A 228 5.63 13.75 22.48
C LYS A 228 5.81 13.23 21.06
N ILE A 229 4.70 12.96 20.35
CA ILE A 229 4.72 12.50 18.96
C ILE A 229 5.20 13.61 18.03
N VAL A 230 4.71 14.84 18.24
CA VAL A 230 5.10 16.03 17.50
C VAL A 230 6.59 16.29 17.67
N GLN A 231 7.09 16.29 18.91
CA GLN A 231 8.50 16.48 19.22
C GLN A 231 9.36 15.45 18.48
N SER A 232 8.98 14.16 18.53
CA SER A 232 9.71 13.12 17.83
C SER A 232 9.72 13.30 16.31
N ALA A 233 8.58 13.67 15.70
CA ALA A 233 8.51 13.92 14.26
C ALA A 233 9.30 15.17 13.85
N TRP A 234 9.27 16.20 14.71
CA TRP A 234 10.03 17.44 14.54
C TRP A 234 11.54 17.18 14.61
N ASP A 235 12.00 16.36 15.57
CA ASP A 235 13.38 15.92 15.67
C ASP A 235 13.87 15.25 14.38
N TYR A 236 13.02 14.43 13.74
CA TYR A 236 13.33 13.83 12.45
C TYR A 236 13.47 14.87 11.33
N GLU A 237 12.65 15.92 11.31
CA GLU A 237 12.75 16.99 10.32
C GLU A 237 14.02 17.82 10.52
N ILE A 238 14.25 18.33 11.75
CA ILE A 238 15.40 19.21 12.04
C ILE A 238 16.75 18.47 11.98
N SER A 239 16.77 17.15 12.25
CA SER A 239 17.96 16.32 12.07
C SER A 239 18.17 15.82 10.63
N GLY A 240 17.29 16.18 9.70
CA GLY A 240 17.37 15.79 8.29
C GLY A 240 17.04 14.33 8.01
N LYS A 241 16.57 13.58 9.01
CA LYS A 241 16.21 12.15 8.93
C LYS A 241 14.81 11.92 8.37
N ASN A 242 13.97 12.96 8.25
CA ASN A 242 12.66 12.84 7.63
C ASN A 242 12.78 12.73 6.11
N LEU A 243 12.62 11.50 5.59
CA LEU A 243 12.64 11.20 4.16
C LEU A 243 11.24 11.19 3.53
N THR A 244 10.19 11.41 4.33
CA THR A 244 8.80 11.27 3.91
C THR A 244 8.46 12.24 2.77
N GLY A 245 7.94 11.69 1.67
CA GLY A 245 7.57 12.47 0.48
C GLY A 245 8.76 13.08 -0.28
N ARG A 246 9.99 12.61 -0.07
CA ARG A 246 11.15 12.98 -0.87
C ARG A 246 11.44 11.87 -1.88
N ASN A 247 11.86 12.24 -3.10
CA ASN A 247 12.42 11.28 -4.04
C ASN A 247 13.89 11.07 -3.68
N THR A 248 14.13 10.21 -2.69
CA THR A 248 15.45 9.93 -2.13
C THR A 248 15.92 8.54 -2.53
N ILE A 249 17.23 8.42 -2.70
CA ILE A 249 17.91 7.13 -2.71
C ILE A 249 18.60 6.95 -1.35
N LEU A 250 18.40 5.78 -0.74
CA LEU A 250 19.15 5.37 0.44
C LEU A 250 20.39 4.61 -0.03
N ILE A 251 21.55 5.01 0.46
CA ILE A 251 22.82 4.34 0.20
C ILE A 251 23.29 3.79 1.54
N GLU A 252 23.42 2.47 1.62
CA GLU A 252 23.97 1.81 2.80
C GLU A 252 25.43 2.22 2.99
N THR A 253 25.83 2.42 4.25
CA THR A 253 27.19 2.87 4.61
C THR A 253 28.26 1.96 4.01
N GLU A 254 28.03 0.65 3.97
CA GLU A 254 28.97 -0.31 3.40
C GLU A 254 29.21 -0.08 1.89
N ILE A 255 28.20 0.36 1.13
CA ILE A 255 28.36 0.74 -0.29
C ILE A 255 29.32 1.92 -0.40
N PHE A 256 29.13 2.93 0.44
CA PHE A 256 29.99 4.11 0.47
C PHE A 256 31.44 3.73 0.80
N GLU A 257 31.64 2.97 1.87
CA GLU A 257 32.96 2.49 2.31
C GLU A 257 33.65 1.65 1.23
N LYS A 258 32.92 0.74 0.57
CA LYS A 258 33.45 -0.06 -0.53
C LYS A 258 33.90 0.79 -1.72
N LEU A 259 33.27 1.95 -1.97
CA LEU A 259 33.50 2.75 -3.16
C LEU A 259 34.34 4.01 -2.92
N VAL A 260 34.94 4.15 -1.73
CA VAL A 260 35.90 5.22 -1.43
C VAL A 260 37.02 5.25 -2.49
N GLY A 261 37.27 6.44 -3.05
CA GLY A 261 38.28 6.65 -4.10
C GLY A 261 37.86 6.19 -5.50
N GLN A 262 36.60 5.78 -5.71
CA GLN A 262 36.11 5.28 -7.00
C GLN A 262 34.86 6.06 -7.46
N PRO A 263 35.01 7.35 -7.84
CA PRO A 263 33.87 8.23 -8.07
C PRO A 263 32.95 7.74 -9.20
N GLU A 264 33.47 7.19 -10.30
CA GLU A 264 32.64 6.70 -11.40
C GLU A 264 31.85 5.44 -11.04
N ALA A 265 32.42 4.56 -10.22
CA ALA A 265 31.72 3.40 -9.70
C ALA A 265 30.62 3.83 -8.72
N PHE A 266 30.89 4.83 -7.87
CA PHE A 266 29.89 5.42 -6.98
C PHE A 266 28.75 6.09 -7.76
N TYR A 267 29.04 6.90 -8.77
CA TYR A 267 28.02 7.52 -9.63
C TYR A 267 27.19 6.47 -10.36
N LEU A 268 27.82 5.44 -10.92
CA LEU A 268 27.09 4.35 -11.55
C LEU A 268 26.21 3.62 -10.53
N MET A 269 26.71 3.32 -9.32
CA MET A 269 25.94 2.65 -8.28
C MET A 269 24.71 3.46 -7.86
N THR A 270 24.85 4.77 -7.64
CA THR A 270 23.72 5.64 -7.28
C THR A 270 22.68 5.73 -8.39
N PHE A 271 23.11 5.79 -9.65
CA PHE A 271 22.22 5.73 -10.81
C PHE A 271 21.47 4.39 -10.88
N LEU A 272 22.18 3.27 -10.68
CA LEU A 272 21.56 1.94 -10.67
C LEU A 272 20.58 1.80 -9.52
N THR A 273 20.93 2.24 -8.30
CA THR A 273 20.03 2.25 -7.14
C THR A 273 18.77 3.07 -7.44
N LYS A 274 18.90 4.27 -8.02
CA LYS A 274 17.74 5.10 -8.38
C LYS A 274 16.77 4.41 -9.33
N ASN A 275 17.28 3.67 -10.32
CA ASN A 275 16.47 3.12 -11.40
C ASN A 275 16.09 1.63 -11.21
N HIS A 276 16.81 0.92 -10.35
CA HIS A 276 16.71 -0.54 -10.20
C HIS A 276 16.66 -1.04 -8.75
N ALA A 277 16.82 -0.20 -7.72
CA ALA A 277 16.71 -0.66 -6.33
C ALA A 277 15.30 -1.17 -6.01
N GLY A 278 15.22 -2.22 -5.19
CA GLY A 278 13.97 -2.89 -4.82
C GLY A 278 13.46 -3.90 -5.85
N LEU A 279 14.10 -3.99 -7.01
CA LEU A 279 13.83 -5.00 -8.03
C LEU A 279 14.89 -6.12 -7.90
N ARG A 280 14.47 -7.37 -7.74
CA ARG A 280 15.36 -8.54 -7.97
C ARG A 280 15.60 -8.78 -9.46
N ASP A 281 15.50 -7.72 -10.25
CA ASP A 281 15.41 -7.78 -11.70
C ASP A 281 16.80 -7.83 -12.31
N ILE A 282 16.86 -8.51 -13.45
CA ILE A 282 18.03 -8.53 -14.31
C ILE A 282 17.88 -7.37 -15.29
N PHE A 283 18.91 -6.54 -15.41
CA PHE A 283 18.90 -5.37 -16.29
C PHE A 283 20.14 -5.32 -17.20
N PHE A 284 20.04 -4.51 -18.24
CA PHE A 284 21.13 -4.24 -19.17
C PHE A 284 21.76 -2.89 -18.84
N ILE A 285 23.08 -2.79 -18.97
CA ILE A 285 23.81 -1.52 -18.86
C ILE A 285 24.37 -1.19 -20.24
N ASP A 286 23.60 -0.43 -21.01
CA ASP A 286 24.03 0.12 -22.30
C ASP A 286 24.99 1.29 -22.02
N GLN A 287 26.29 1.03 -22.18
CA GLN A 287 27.35 1.98 -21.79
C GLN A 287 27.26 3.30 -22.54
N GLU A 288 26.88 3.27 -23.82
CA GLU A 288 26.76 4.49 -24.65
C GLU A 288 25.57 5.34 -24.22
N LYS A 289 24.45 4.70 -23.85
CA LYS A 289 23.26 5.42 -23.36
C LYS A 289 23.39 5.89 -21.92
N VAL A 290 24.10 5.17 -21.07
CA VAL A 290 24.29 5.54 -19.66
C VAL A 290 25.27 6.71 -19.52
N CYS A 291 26.32 6.77 -20.33
CA CYS A 291 27.29 7.86 -20.37
C CYS A 291 26.69 9.28 -20.23
N PRO A 292 25.79 9.73 -21.12
CA PRO A 292 25.20 11.07 -21.04
C PRO A 292 24.28 11.26 -19.82
N LEU A 293 23.67 10.19 -19.29
CA LEU A 293 22.74 10.27 -18.16
C LEU A 293 23.45 10.52 -16.82
N ILE A 294 24.71 10.10 -16.70
CA ILE A 294 25.51 10.27 -15.48
C ILE A 294 26.74 11.15 -15.68
N GLY A 295 26.81 11.88 -16.80
CA GLY A 295 27.86 12.86 -17.07
C GLY A 295 29.25 12.27 -17.37
N ILE A 296 29.34 10.98 -17.72
CA ILE A 296 30.60 10.31 -18.06
C ILE A 296 30.75 10.27 -19.59
N LYS A 297 31.87 10.78 -20.11
CA LYS A 297 32.07 10.94 -21.56
C LYS A 297 32.47 9.66 -22.31
N ASP A 298 33.22 8.77 -21.67
CA ASP A 298 33.78 7.57 -22.31
C ASP A 298 33.08 6.29 -21.82
N PRO A 299 32.43 5.51 -22.71
CA PRO A 299 31.86 4.19 -22.39
C PRO A 299 32.85 3.21 -21.75
N LYS A 300 34.16 3.34 -22.03
CA LYS A 300 35.19 2.51 -21.39
C LYS A 300 35.29 2.79 -19.89
N THR A 301 35.01 4.02 -19.45
CA THR A 301 34.98 4.38 -18.03
C THR A 301 33.81 3.69 -17.33
N ILE A 302 32.62 3.65 -17.96
CA ILE A 302 31.48 2.88 -17.46
C ILE A 302 31.82 1.39 -17.35
N ARG A 303 32.53 0.84 -18.35
CA ARG A 303 32.95 -0.56 -18.32
C ARG A 303 33.87 -0.88 -17.14
N LYS A 304 34.83 0.00 -16.84
CA LYS A 304 35.70 -0.12 -15.65
C LYS A 304 34.88 0.00 -14.35
N ALA A 305 33.95 0.94 -14.29
CA ALA A 305 33.05 1.10 -13.15
C ALA A 305 32.19 -0.15 -12.90
N ILE A 306 31.61 -0.75 -13.95
CA ILE A 306 30.89 -2.03 -13.87
C ILE A 306 31.78 -3.12 -13.27
N GLN A 307 33.02 -3.25 -13.75
CA GLN A 307 33.95 -4.26 -13.23
C GLN A 307 34.26 -4.03 -11.75
N ASN A 308 34.53 -2.79 -11.34
CA ASN A 308 34.76 -2.45 -9.94
C ASN A 308 33.56 -2.81 -9.04
N LEU A 309 32.33 -2.57 -9.50
CA LEU A 309 31.12 -2.95 -8.76
C LEU A 309 30.98 -4.47 -8.65
N ILE A 310 31.37 -5.22 -9.69
CA ILE A 310 31.38 -6.69 -9.65
C ILE A 310 32.43 -7.21 -8.66
N ASP A 311 33.65 -6.69 -8.72
CA ASP A 311 34.77 -7.12 -7.87
C ASP A 311 34.46 -6.87 -6.38
N LYS A 312 33.71 -5.80 -6.09
CA LYS A 312 33.24 -5.44 -4.73
C LYS A 312 31.94 -6.13 -4.31
N ARG A 313 31.42 -7.03 -5.15
CA ARG A 313 30.17 -7.78 -4.92
C ARG A 313 28.94 -6.89 -4.73
N LEU A 314 28.93 -5.71 -5.36
CA LEU A 314 27.78 -4.79 -5.40
C LEU A 314 26.90 -5.05 -6.64
N LEU A 315 27.50 -5.63 -7.68
CA LEU A 315 26.85 -5.99 -8.93
C LEU A 315 27.22 -7.43 -9.30
N GLN A 316 26.29 -8.18 -9.89
CA GLN A 316 26.54 -9.52 -10.41
C GLN A 316 26.34 -9.54 -11.91
N TYR A 317 27.28 -10.11 -12.66
CA TYR A 317 27.06 -10.48 -14.05
C TYR A 317 26.27 -11.79 -14.13
N VAL A 318 25.13 -11.75 -14.81
CA VAL A 318 24.19 -12.89 -14.87
C VAL A 318 24.36 -13.70 -16.16
N GLY A 319 24.77 -13.07 -17.25
CA GLY A 319 24.95 -13.73 -18.54
C GLY A 319 24.72 -12.79 -19.72
N LYS A 320 24.50 -13.38 -20.91
CA LYS A 320 24.07 -12.64 -22.10
C LYS A 320 22.59 -12.95 -22.39
N GLY A 321 21.85 -11.94 -22.84
CA GLY A 321 20.43 -12.07 -23.19
C GLY A 321 19.94 -10.97 -24.13
N GLY A 322 18.62 -10.86 -24.27
CA GLY A 322 17.94 -9.95 -25.20
C GLY A 322 17.71 -10.56 -26.59
N ILE A 323 16.98 -9.86 -27.46
CA ILE A 323 16.54 -10.35 -28.79
C ILE A 323 17.73 -10.83 -29.65
N SER A 324 18.88 -10.18 -29.53
CA SER A 324 20.11 -10.54 -30.24
C SER A 324 21.02 -11.53 -29.50
N GLY A 325 20.70 -11.88 -28.24
CA GLY A 325 21.52 -12.76 -27.39
C GLY A 325 22.91 -12.23 -27.02
N LYS A 326 23.22 -10.97 -27.35
CA LYS A 326 24.58 -10.39 -27.17
C LYS A 326 24.70 -9.42 -25.99
N SER A 327 23.59 -8.94 -25.45
CA SER A 327 23.59 -7.89 -24.42
C SER A 327 23.91 -8.47 -23.05
N LYS A 328 24.90 -7.90 -22.36
CA LYS A 328 25.31 -8.32 -21.02
C LYS A 328 24.24 -7.93 -19.98
N GLN A 329 23.89 -8.90 -19.16
CA GLN A 329 22.87 -8.79 -18.12
C GLN A 329 23.50 -8.75 -16.74
N TYR A 330 22.96 -7.90 -15.88
CA TYR A 330 23.45 -7.67 -14.53
C TYR A 330 22.30 -7.66 -13.53
N ARG A 331 22.64 -7.90 -12.27
CA ARG A 331 21.72 -7.80 -11.13
C ARG A 331 22.44 -7.09 -9.97
N MET A 332 21.74 -6.20 -9.27
CA MET A 332 22.26 -5.62 -8.03
C MET A 332 22.30 -6.67 -6.92
N MET A 333 23.41 -6.73 -6.20
CA MET A 333 23.52 -7.59 -5.02
C MET A 333 22.86 -6.89 -3.84
N THR A 334 22.06 -7.64 -3.08
CA THR A 334 21.60 -7.20 -1.76
C THR A 334 22.75 -7.44 -0.79
N LEU A 335 23.14 -6.42 -0.03
CA LEU A 335 24.15 -6.55 1.02
C LEU A 335 23.56 -7.23 2.25
#